data_AF-A0A8D8MET4-F1
#
_entry.id   AF-A0A8D8MET4-F1
#
_cell.length_a   1.000
_cell.length_b   1.000
_cell.length_c   1.000
_cell.angle_alpha   90.00
_cell.angle_beta   90.00
_cell.angle_gamma   90.00
#
_symmetry.space_group_name_H-M   'P 1'
#
loop_
_entity.id
_entity.type
_entity.pdbx_description
1 polymer ?
#
loop_
_entity_poly.entity_id
_entity_poly.type
_entity_poly.pdbx_seq_one_letter_code
_entity_poly.pdbx_strand_id
1 'polypeptide(L)'
;MGALLGTKLAFQSTPVKQKLYLLHHSLLHVLCTLQSHHMCLLLQIFSVDLHKEMLSVSSVESLIQAHERHLTTALFHCLLLPKQSPLQQGLIKILCLSEILKLLWSSESQCTLNSLNQLELKYMKAVWNFTELLQRSIPSSSHQVYNSIFDLWSSMLISSPAHNVPED
;
A
#
# COMPACT_ATOMS: atom_id res chain seq x y z
N MET A 1 6.05 40.18 42.58
CA MET A 1 6.51 38.78 42.67
C MET A 1 5.98 38.06 41.43
N GLY A 2 6.92 37.62 40.60
CA GLY A 2 6.71 37.36 39.18
C GLY A 2 5.99 36.04 38.91
N ALA A 3 4.87 36.13 38.21
CA ALA A 3 4.37 35.06 37.37
C ALA A 3 5.28 34.90 36.14
N LEU A 4 5.58 33.65 35.77
CA LEU A 4 6.11 33.13 34.49
C LEU A 4 7.23 32.13 34.74
N LEU A 5 6.90 30.86 34.95
CA LEU A 5 7.75 29.71 34.64
C LEU A 5 6.88 28.45 34.75
N GLY A 6 6.42 27.94 33.60
CA GLY A 6 5.73 26.64 33.58
C GLY A 6 4.99 26.29 32.29
N THR A 7 4.74 27.23 31.38
CA THR A 7 3.99 26.98 30.13
C THR A 7 4.82 27.22 28.87
N LYS A 8 5.99 26.58 28.76
CA LYS A 8 6.80 26.58 27.52
C LYS A 8 7.41 25.21 27.16
N LEU A 9 6.70 24.12 27.49
CA LEU A 9 6.96 22.78 26.92
C LEU A 9 6.04 22.46 25.72
N ALA A 10 5.42 23.48 25.13
CA ALA A 10 4.68 23.34 23.89
C ALA A 10 5.68 23.20 22.71
N PHE A 11 5.88 21.96 22.26
CA PHE A 11 6.06 21.58 20.85
C PHE A 11 6.88 22.55 19.98
N GLN A 12 8.20 22.49 20.05
CA GLN A 12 9.03 22.92 18.92
C GLN A 12 9.34 21.70 18.03
N SER A 13 8.32 21.14 17.38
CA SER A 13 8.58 20.22 16.26
C SER A 13 9.13 21.05 15.11
N THR A 14 10.40 20.84 14.73
CA THR A 14 10.96 21.53 13.57
C THR A 14 10.18 21.11 12.30
N PRO A 15 10.12 21.97 11.26
CA PRO A 15 9.44 21.63 10.00
C PRO A 15 9.91 20.28 9.40
N VAL A 16 11.18 19.94 9.62
CA VAL A 16 11.78 18.66 9.24
C VAL A 16 11.09 17.49 9.96
N LYS A 17 10.94 17.59 11.29
CA LYS A 17 10.24 16.55 12.08
C LYS A 17 8.81 16.38 11.61
N GLN A 18 8.06 17.48 11.48
CA GLN A 18 6.66 17.43 11.05
C GLN A 18 6.50 16.72 9.70
N LYS A 19 7.33 17.09 8.71
CA LYS A 19 7.29 16.48 7.38
C LYS A 19 7.70 15.01 7.40
N LEU A 20 8.71 14.65 8.19
CA LEU A 20 9.12 13.26 8.39
C LEU A 20 7.98 12.42 8.99
N TYR A 21 7.28 12.91 10.02
CA TYR A 21 6.10 12.26 10.60
C TYR A 21 4.97 12.08 9.60
N LEU A 22 4.67 13.11 8.79
CA LEU A 22 3.64 13.03 7.75
C LEU A 22 3.96 11.98 6.69
N LEU A 23 5.19 11.97 6.17
CA LEU A 23 5.61 10.97 5.19
C LEU A 23 5.59 9.55 5.77
N HIS A 24 5.99 9.40 7.04
CA HIS A 24 5.89 8.14 7.75
C HIS A 24 4.45 7.65 7.88
N HIS A 25 3.55 8.52 8.33
CA HIS A 25 2.14 8.19 8.43
C HIS A 25 1.56 7.77 7.07
N SER A 26 1.80 8.56 6.01
CA SER A 26 1.27 8.28 4.67
C SER A 26 1.78 6.95 4.10
N LEU A 27 3.09 6.68 4.19
CA LEU A 27 3.68 5.43 3.72
C LEU A 27 3.16 4.24 4.53
N LEU A 28 3.14 4.35 5.86
CA LEU A 28 2.66 3.28 6.74
C LEU A 28 1.18 2.96 6.48
N HIS A 29 0.35 3.99 6.27
CA HIS A 29 -1.07 3.80 5.96
C HIS A 29 -1.27 2.99 4.67
N VAL A 30 -0.53 3.29 3.60
CA VAL A 30 -0.60 2.53 2.34
C VAL A 30 -0.15 1.09 2.54
N LEU A 31 0.97 0.88 3.25
CA LEU A 31 1.50 -0.45 3.53
C LEU A 31 0.53 -1.31 4.33
N CYS A 32 0.03 -0.79 5.45
CA CYS A 32 -0.88 -1.51 6.33
C CYS A 32 -2.19 -1.83 5.63
N THR A 33 -2.72 -0.90 4.84
CA THR A 33 -3.99 -1.09 4.13
C THR A 33 -3.87 -2.14 3.03
N LEU A 34 -2.81 -2.07 2.22
CA LEU A 34 -2.53 -3.08 1.20
C LEU A 34 -2.30 -4.47 1.81
N GLN A 35 -1.50 -4.56 2.86
CA GLN A 35 -1.25 -5.82 3.55
C GLN A 35 -2.55 -6.41 4.11
N SER A 36 -3.35 -5.59 4.80
CA SER A 36 -4.63 -6.03 5.37
C SER A 36 -5.58 -6.54 4.29
N HIS A 37 -5.66 -5.85 3.16
CA HIS A 37 -6.48 -6.27 2.04
C HIS A 37 -6.03 -7.63 1.47
N HIS A 38 -4.74 -7.80 1.18
CA HIS A 38 -4.22 -9.09 0.71
C HIS A 38 -4.47 -10.21 1.72
N MET A 39 -4.25 -9.96 3.01
CA MET A 39 -4.50 -10.95 4.06
C MET A 39 -5.97 -11.36 4.13
N CYS A 40 -6.91 -10.40 4.07
CA CYS A 40 -8.34 -10.68 4.05
C CYS A 40 -8.74 -11.51 2.83
N LEU A 41 -8.22 -11.19 1.64
CA LEU A 41 -8.48 -11.97 0.42
C LEU A 41 -7.94 -13.40 0.53
N LEU A 42 -6.71 -13.57 1.01
CA LEU A 42 -6.12 -14.90 1.18
C LEU A 42 -6.89 -15.74 2.21
N LEU A 43 -7.31 -15.14 3.31
CA LEU A 43 -8.15 -15.80 4.32
C LEU A 43 -9.50 -16.21 3.73
N GLN A 44 -10.13 -15.36 2.91
CA GLN A 44 -11.37 -15.70 2.21
C GLN A 44 -11.16 -16.91 1.28
N ILE A 45 -10.13 -16.87 0.43
CA ILE A 45 -9.84 -17.91 -0.56
C ILE A 45 -9.57 -19.26 0.13
N PHE A 46 -8.66 -19.29 1.10
CA PHE A 46 -8.20 -20.56 1.69
C PHE A 46 -9.05 -21.06 2.85
N SER A 47 -9.61 -20.17 3.67
CA SER A 47 -10.39 -20.59 4.84
C SER A 47 -11.87 -20.77 4.52
N VAL A 48 -12.43 -20.00 3.58
CA VAL A 48 -13.86 -20.02 3.29
C VAL A 48 -14.14 -20.75 1.99
N ASP A 49 -13.54 -20.31 0.88
CA ASP A 49 -13.92 -20.80 -0.45
C ASP A 49 -13.39 -22.22 -0.70
N LEU A 50 -12.11 -22.47 -0.39
CA LEU A 50 -11.54 -23.81 -0.48
C LEU A 50 -12.26 -24.79 0.46
N HIS A 51 -12.56 -24.37 1.70
CA HIS A 51 -13.27 -25.23 2.63
C HIS A 51 -14.67 -25.63 2.12
N LYS A 52 -15.42 -24.67 1.57
CA LYS A 52 -16.72 -24.94 0.93
C LYS A 52 -16.59 -25.90 -0.25
N GLU A 53 -15.60 -25.69 -1.12
CA GLU A 53 -15.40 -26.56 -2.28
C GLU A 53 -14.99 -27.98 -1.83
N MET A 54 -14.13 -28.10 -0.81
CA MET A 54 -13.73 -29.39 -0.24
C MET A 54 -14.89 -30.24 0.28
N LEU A 55 -15.99 -29.63 0.76
CA LEU A 55 -17.19 -30.38 1.18
C LEU A 55 -17.92 -31.07 0.01
N SER A 56 -17.66 -30.61 -1.22
CA SER A 56 -18.31 -31.10 -2.45
C SER A 56 -17.42 -32.01 -3.31
N VAL A 57 -16.16 -32.18 -2.92
CA VAL A 57 -15.17 -32.99 -3.64
C VAL A 57 -15.54 -34.47 -3.56
N SER A 58 -15.59 -35.14 -4.72
CA SER A 58 -15.97 -36.56 -4.83
C SER A 58 -14.81 -37.48 -5.25
N SER A 59 -13.64 -36.92 -5.52
CA SER A 59 -12.45 -37.67 -5.96
C SER A 59 -11.15 -36.96 -5.61
N VAL A 60 -10.03 -37.72 -5.56
CA VAL A 60 -8.69 -37.15 -5.38
C VAL A 60 -8.33 -36.17 -6.51
N GLU A 61 -8.74 -36.49 -7.75
CA GLU A 61 -8.49 -35.63 -8.91
C GLU A 61 -9.21 -34.27 -8.78
N SER A 62 -10.48 -34.29 -8.36
CA SER A 62 -11.24 -33.04 -8.12
C SER A 62 -10.68 -32.23 -6.95
N LEU A 63 -10.09 -32.89 -5.94
CA LEU A 63 -9.38 -32.21 -4.85
C LEU A 63 -8.14 -31.46 -5.36
N ILE A 64 -7.32 -32.12 -6.18
CA ILE A 64 -6.11 -31.53 -6.75
C ILE A 64 -6.47 -30.31 -7.59
N GLN A 65 -7.47 -30.44 -8.48
CA GLN A 65 -7.92 -29.36 -9.34
C GLN A 65 -8.49 -28.17 -8.53
N ALA A 66 -9.25 -28.42 -7.48
CA ALA A 66 -9.74 -27.37 -6.60
C ALA A 66 -8.58 -26.63 -5.91
N HIS A 67 -7.61 -27.37 -5.37
CA HIS A 67 -6.45 -26.78 -4.72
C HIS A 67 -5.58 -25.94 -5.68
N GLU A 68 -5.29 -26.45 -6.87
CA GLU A 68 -4.55 -25.72 -7.91
C GLU A 68 -5.27 -24.43 -8.35
N ARG A 69 -6.60 -24.49 -8.49
CA ARG A 69 -7.40 -23.31 -8.82
C ARG A 69 -7.30 -22.26 -7.73
N HIS A 70 -7.46 -22.63 -6.46
CA HIS A 70 -7.36 -21.68 -5.33
C HIS A 70 -5.96 -21.11 -5.17
N LEU A 71 -4.91 -21.91 -5.36
CA LEU A 71 -3.53 -21.42 -5.40
C LEU A 71 -3.33 -20.38 -6.51
N THR A 72 -3.84 -20.67 -7.72
CA THR A 72 -3.73 -19.76 -8.86
C THR A 72 -4.47 -18.45 -8.59
N THR A 73 -5.67 -18.54 -8.01
CA THR A 73 -6.45 -17.39 -7.58
C THR A 73 -5.70 -16.57 -6.53
N ALA A 74 -5.14 -17.21 -5.49
CA ALA A 74 -4.34 -16.54 -4.47
C ALA A 74 -3.12 -15.82 -5.07
N LEU A 75 -2.35 -16.48 -5.93
CA LEU A 75 -1.20 -15.89 -6.63
C LEU A 75 -1.61 -14.69 -7.48
N PHE A 76 -2.77 -14.76 -8.14
CA PHE A 76 -3.31 -13.65 -8.92
C PHE A 76 -3.70 -12.45 -8.03
N HIS A 77 -4.37 -12.69 -6.90
CA HIS A 77 -4.73 -11.63 -5.96
C HIS A 77 -3.52 -10.98 -5.29
N CYS A 78 -2.43 -11.72 -5.10
CA CYS A 78 -1.17 -11.19 -4.57
C CYS A 78 -0.27 -10.53 -5.62
N LEU A 79 -0.72 -10.39 -6.87
CA LEU A 79 0.06 -9.83 -7.97
C LEU A 79 1.37 -10.60 -8.25
N LEU A 80 1.38 -11.92 -8.01
CA LEU A 80 2.56 -12.78 -8.14
C LEU A 80 2.61 -13.53 -9.47
N LEU A 81 1.56 -13.45 -10.30
CA LEU A 81 1.60 -14.10 -11.61
C LEU A 81 2.44 -13.28 -12.60
N PRO A 82 3.16 -13.94 -13.55
CA PRO A 82 4.07 -13.25 -14.49
C PRO A 82 3.42 -12.11 -15.28
N LYS A 83 2.13 -12.26 -15.64
CA LYS A 83 1.36 -11.25 -16.38
C LYS A 83 1.15 -9.95 -15.59
N GLN A 84 1.28 -9.98 -14.26
CA GLN A 84 1.10 -8.84 -13.35
C GLN A 84 2.43 -8.18 -12.96
N SER A 85 3.54 -8.60 -13.56
CA SER A 85 4.88 -8.06 -13.29
C SER A 85 4.94 -6.51 -13.27
N PRO A 86 4.31 -5.76 -14.18
CA PRO A 86 4.32 -4.30 -14.10
C PRO A 86 3.70 -3.74 -12.82
N LEU A 87 2.56 -4.29 -12.37
CA LEU A 87 1.91 -3.90 -11.13
C LEU A 87 2.76 -4.28 -9.92
N GLN A 88 3.30 -5.50 -9.92
CA GLN A 88 4.21 -5.97 -8.88
C GLN A 88 5.43 -5.04 -8.73
N GLN A 89 6.04 -4.63 -9.85
CA GLN A 89 7.16 -3.69 -9.86
C GLN A 89 6.77 -2.30 -9.38
N GLY A 90 5.57 -1.83 -9.72
CA GLY A 90 5.01 -0.58 -9.20
C GLY A 90 4.88 -0.61 -7.68
N LEU A 91 4.33 -1.71 -7.14
CA LEU A 91 4.20 -1.91 -5.70
C LEU A 91 5.58 -2.00 -5.01
N ILE A 92 6.51 -2.78 -5.54
CA ILE A 92 7.88 -2.90 -5.02
C ILE A 92 8.56 -1.53 -4.94
N LYS A 93 8.38 -0.66 -5.94
CA LYS A 93 8.93 0.70 -5.89
C LYS A 93 8.40 1.50 -4.69
N ILE A 94 7.12 1.37 -4.37
CA ILE A 94 6.52 2.03 -3.20
C ILE A 94 7.09 1.44 -1.90
N LEU A 95 7.23 0.11 -1.82
CA LEU A 95 7.88 -0.57 -0.70
C LEU A 95 9.34 -0.10 -0.51
N CYS A 96 10.11 0.06 -1.58
CA CYS A 96 11.50 0.53 -1.48
C CYS A 96 11.62 1.96 -0.92
N LEU A 97 10.59 2.80 -1.08
CA LEU A 97 10.58 4.15 -0.51
C LEU A 97 10.40 4.14 1.01
N SER A 98 9.74 3.12 1.58
CA SER A 98 9.61 2.99 3.03
C SER A 98 10.95 2.62 3.69
N GLU A 99 11.78 1.82 3.01
CA GLU A 99 13.16 1.55 3.46
C GLU A 99 14.03 2.81 3.44
N ILE A 100 13.91 3.66 2.41
CA ILE A 100 14.59 4.96 2.38
C ILE A 100 14.10 5.86 3.53
N LEU A 101 12.79 5.89 3.78
CA LEU A 101 12.24 6.65 4.90
C LEU A 101 12.77 6.14 6.25
N LYS A 102 12.84 4.82 6.44
CA LYS A 102 13.38 4.20 7.66
C LYS A 102 14.83 4.59 7.92
N LEU A 103 15.65 4.70 6.86
CA LEU A 103 17.02 5.21 6.96
C LEU A 103 17.02 6.67 7.42
N LEU A 104 16.22 7.54 6.79
CA LEU A 104 16.10 8.96 7.16
C LEU A 104 15.57 9.14 8.59
N TRP A 105 14.68 8.26 9.04
CA TRP A 105 14.14 8.23 10.39
C TRP A 105 15.22 7.89 11.42
N SER A 106 16.06 6.92 11.09
CA SER A 106 17.18 6.49 11.95
C SER A 106 18.29 7.55 12.03
N SER A 107 18.43 8.37 10.99
CA SER A 107 19.40 9.47 10.89
C SER A 107 18.73 10.85 10.99
N GLU A 108 17.73 11.01 11.87
CA GLU A 108 16.90 12.22 11.96
C GLU A 108 17.71 13.52 12.06
N SER A 109 18.83 13.50 12.79
CA SER A 109 19.73 14.65 12.98
C SER A 109 20.42 15.14 11.70
N GLN A 110 20.50 14.29 10.67
CA GLN A 110 21.11 14.58 9.38
C GLN A 110 20.05 14.85 8.29
N CYS A 111 18.76 14.72 8.62
CA CYS A 111 17.69 14.86 7.66
C CYS A 111 17.44 16.34 7.33
N THR A 112 17.34 16.65 6.04
CA THR A 112 17.07 18.02 5.57
C THR A 112 15.66 18.11 4.99
N LEU A 113 15.11 19.32 4.92
CA LEU A 113 13.82 19.54 4.26
C LEU A 113 13.90 19.14 2.77
N ASN A 114 15.04 19.37 2.12
CA ASN A 114 15.26 19.01 0.73
C ASN A 114 15.23 17.48 0.50
N SER A 115 15.90 16.70 1.36
CA SER A 115 15.85 15.23 1.27
C SER A 115 14.43 14.68 1.47
N LEU A 116 13.65 15.30 2.37
CA LEU A 116 12.25 14.93 2.57
C LEU A 116 11.36 15.30 1.37
N ASN A 117 11.56 16.48 0.78
CA ASN A 117 10.85 16.90 -0.44
C ASN A 117 11.15 15.96 -1.62
N GLN A 118 12.40 15.54 -1.77
CA GLN A 118 12.77 14.58 -2.81
C GLN A 118 12.14 13.21 -2.61
N LEU A 119 12.06 12.74 -1.36
CA LEU A 119 11.39 11.49 -1.02
C LEU A 119 9.88 11.57 -1.30
N GLU A 120 9.24 12.66 -0.89
CA GLU A 120 7.82 12.92 -1.16
C GLU A 120 7.53 12.92 -2.66
N LEU A 121 8.34 13.61 -3.46
CA LEU A 121 8.16 13.63 -4.92
C LEU A 121 8.30 12.23 -5.53
N LYS A 122 9.29 11.45 -5.08
CA LYS A 122 9.46 10.05 -5.52
C LYS A 122 8.24 9.20 -5.13
N TYR A 123 7.72 9.39 -3.92
CA TYR A 123 6.52 8.73 -3.45
C TYR A 123 5.29 9.07 -4.29
N MET A 124 5.01 10.36 -4.50
CA MET A 124 3.90 10.81 -5.33
C MET A 124 3.99 10.25 -6.75
N LYS A 125 5.18 10.25 -7.35
CA LYS A 125 5.41 9.68 -8.68
C LYS A 125 5.21 8.16 -8.70
N ALA A 126 5.69 7.44 -7.68
CA ALA A 126 5.51 5.99 -7.59
C ALA A 126 4.03 5.61 -7.43
N VAL A 127 3.32 6.35 -6.56
CA VAL A 127 1.88 6.21 -6.33
C VAL A 127 1.10 6.50 -7.61
N TRP A 128 1.37 7.62 -8.29
CA TRP A 128 0.73 7.97 -9.58
C TRP A 128 0.92 6.88 -10.64
N ASN A 129 2.17 6.45 -10.84
CA ASN A 129 2.47 5.40 -11.82
C ASN A 129 1.74 4.09 -11.50
N PHE A 130 1.64 3.72 -10.22
CA PHE A 130 0.91 2.53 -9.82
C PHE A 130 -0.60 2.69 -10.05
N THR A 131 -1.17 3.86 -9.78
CA THR A 131 -2.57 4.19 -10.14
C THR A 131 -2.82 4.03 -11.63
N GLU A 132 -1.97 4.60 -12.49
CA GLU A 132 -2.11 4.47 -13.94
C GLU A 132 -2.02 3.00 -14.39
N LEU A 133 -1.08 2.24 -13.83
CA LEU A 133 -0.94 0.82 -14.14
C LEU A 133 -2.19 0.05 -13.72
N LEU A 134 -2.75 0.34 -12.54
CA LEU A 134 -4.01 -0.28 -12.08
C LEU A 134 -5.15 0.05 -13.04
N GLN A 135 -5.33 1.33 -13.39
CA GLN A 135 -6.38 1.76 -14.32
C GLN A 135 -6.28 1.07 -15.68
N ARG A 136 -5.08 0.97 -16.25
CA ARG A 136 -4.84 0.29 -17.53
C ARG A 136 -5.00 -1.23 -17.43
N SER A 137 -4.88 -1.79 -16.24
CA SER A 137 -5.00 -3.23 -16.00
C SER A 137 -6.46 -3.68 -15.79
N ILE A 138 -7.40 -2.77 -15.56
CA ILE A 138 -8.84 -3.07 -15.51
C ILE A 138 -9.32 -3.28 -16.96
N PRO A 139 -9.58 -4.52 -17.42
CA PRO A 139 -10.18 -4.74 -18.73
C PRO A 139 -11.66 -4.33 -18.68
N SER A 140 -12.22 -3.93 -19.81
CA SER A 140 -13.67 -3.70 -19.97
C SER A 140 -14.54 -4.93 -19.64
N SER A 141 -13.94 -6.12 -19.51
CA SER A 141 -14.56 -7.34 -19.01
C SER A 141 -14.13 -7.67 -17.56
N SER A 142 -14.84 -7.08 -16.58
CA SER A 142 -15.28 -7.70 -15.32
C SER A 142 -14.31 -8.53 -14.45
N HIS A 143 -13.00 -8.25 -14.41
CA HIS A 143 -12.15 -8.81 -13.35
C HIS A 143 -12.38 -8.06 -12.03
N GLN A 144 -13.27 -8.60 -11.19
CA GLN A 144 -13.58 -8.12 -9.82
C GLN A 144 -12.34 -7.80 -8.98
N VAL A 145 -11.22 -8.47 -9.22
CA VAL A 145 -9.97 -8.28 -8.48
C VAL A 145 -9.33 -6.91 -8.74
N TYR A 146 -9.19 -6.52 -10.00
CA TYR A 146 -8.63 -5.21 -10.34
C TYR A 146 -9.53 -4.09 -9.83
N ASN A 147 -10.85 -4.30 -9.86
CA ASN A 147 -11.80 -3.38 -9.25
C ASN A 147 -11.61 -3.31 -7.73
N SER A 148 -11.47 -4.43 -7.03
CA SER A 148 -11.29 -4.43 -5.56
C SER A 148 -9.99 -3.75 -5.10
N ILE A 149 -8.88 -3.99 -5.80
CA ILE A 149 -7.60 -3.33 -5.51
C ILE A 149 -7.68 -1.86 -5.91
N PHE A 150 -8.34 -1.53 -7.03
CA PHE A 150 -8.53 -0.15 -7.48
C PHE A 150 -9.42 0.67 -6.54
N ASP A 151 -10.53 0.11 -6.04
CA ASP A 151 -11.44 0.76 -5.10
C ASP A 151 -10.73 1.03 -3.77
N LEU A 152 -9.98 0.03 -3.26
CA LEU A 152 -9.11 0.21 -2.10
C LEU A 152 -8.08 1.31 -2.36
N TRP A 153 -7.38 1.25 -3.48
CA TRP A 153 -6.35 2.20 -3.86
C TRP A 153 -6.88 3.63 -3.95
N SER A 154 -8.02 3.80 -4.59
CA SER A 154 -8.73 5.07 -4.71
C SER A 154 -9.14 5.62 -3.35
N SER A 155 -9.63 4.78 -2.44
CA SER A 155 -9.96 5.20 -1.07
C SER A 155 -8.75 5.71 -0.28
N MET A 156 -7.57 5.09 -0.47
CA MET A 156 -6.33 5.53 0.17
C MET A 156 -5.84 6.87 -0.37
N LEU A 157 -5.97 7.12 -1.67
CA LEU A 157 -5.58 8.38 -2.31
C LEU A 157 -6.42 9.56 -1.83
N ILE A 158 -7.75 9.38 -1.73
CA ILE A 158 -8.69 10.42 -1.26
C ILE A 158 -8.39 10.83 0.19
N SER A 159 -7.88 9.91 1.01
CA SER A 159 -7.48 10.18 2.40
C SER A 159 -6.09 10.80 2.57
N SER A 160 -5.31 10.95 1.50
CA SER A 160 -3.95 11.49 1.56
C SER A 160 -3.98 13.02 1.48
N PRO A 161 -3.31 13.75 2.39
CA PRO A 161 -3.20 15.22 2.33
C PRO A 161 -2.46 15.73 1.09
N ALA A 162 -1.87 14.84 0.29
CA ALA A 162 -1.18 15.16 -0.96
C ALA A 162 -2.11 15.44 -2.15
N HIS A 163 -3.44 15.38 -1.97
CA HIS A 163 -4.40 15.70 -3.04
C HIS A 163 -4.56 17.20 -3.34
N ASN A 164 -3.88 18.07 -2.59
CA ASN A 164 -3.95 19.53 -2.75
C ASN A 164 -2.75 20.12 -3.53
N VAL A 165 -2.03 19.33 -4.33
CA VAL A 165 -1.04 19.90 -5.25
C VAL A 165 -1.81 20.49 -6.44
N PRO A 166 -1.81 21.81 -6.66
CA PRO A 166 -2.40 22.39 -7.87
C PRO A 166 -1.62 21.88 -9.09
N GLU A 167 -2.35 21.51 -10.13
CA GLU A 167 -1.77 21.36 -11.46
C GLU A 167 -1.29 22.75 -11.92
N ASP A 168 0.00 22.89 -12.19
CA ASP A 168 0.55 23.98 -13.00
C ASP A 168 0.26 23.74 -14.49
#